data_AF-A0A9X1ZPU1-F1
#
_entry.id   AF-A0A9X1ZPU1-F1
#
_cell.length_a   1.000
_cell.length_b   1.000
_cell.length_c   1.000
_cell.angle_alpha   90.00
_cell.angle_beta   90.00
_cell.angle_gamma   90.00
#
_symmetry.space_group_name_H-M   'P 1'
#
loop_
_entity.id
_entity.type
_entity.pdbx_description
1 polymer ?
#
loop_
_entity_poly.entity_id
_entity_poly.type
_entity_poly.pdbx_seq_one_letter_code
_entity_poly.pdbx_strand_id
1 'polypeptide(L)'
;MQFRILHYESFLPLVEISKYQHMWSFFGRSYNYNIFIGLAELLIGILIVFRRTRLIALLLSIGICLNILILNIEFEIYFAISHIILDLVLTILLLFEYRKDLYKFFILNSGKFKTSLLPKKKGFVHKLPFLYVLILPIGYGIFSYNMKSKVDDTITGSYTIEEFKINHSDINIKKGKLGSDPMLFLEYNQQAVISINDSIYYGAYSIFKREIRMYFDPPVDQINSITGRLDKENFTINGVMNDSIPVMINLERLTEKKDYLNSLYN
;
A
#
# COMPACT_ATOMS: atom_id res chain seq x y z
N MET A 1 2.60 2.27 -2.78
CA MET A 1 1.22 2.57 -2.31
C MET A 1 0.97 1.80 -1.02
N GLN A 2 0.13 2.31 -0.12
CA GLN A 2 -0.03 1.76 1.24
C GLN A 2 -0.60 0.34 1.28
N PHE A 3 -1.45 -0.10 0.35
CA PHE A 3 -2.05 -1.45 0.37
C PHE A 3 -1.60 -2.30 -0.83
N ARG A 4 -0.35 -2.12 -1.27
CA ARG A 4 0.19 -2.92 -2.38
C ARG A 4 0.71 -4.24 -1.84
N ILE A 5 0.18 -5.33 -2.38
CA ILE A 5 0.54 -6.70 -2.02
C ILE A 5 1.85 -7.05 -2.72
N LEU A 6 2.77 -7.73 -2.02
CA LEU A 6 3.95 -8.30 -2.65
C LEU A 6 3.54 -9.54 -3.43
N HIS A 7 4.01 -9.67 -4.66
CA HIS A 7 3.62 -10.75 -5.55
C HIS A 7 3.93 -12.10 -4.94
N TYR A 8 5.12 -12.31 -4.38
CA TYR A 8 5.49 -13.59 -3.77
C TYR A 8 4.56 -13.99 -2.60
N GLU A 9 4.05 -13.02 -1.83
CA GLU A 9 3.16 -13.30 -0.69
C GLU A 9 1.80 -13.84 -1.14
N SER A 10 1.39 -13.55 -2.37
CA SER A 10 0.15 -14.10 -2.94
C SER A 10 0.22 -15.60 -3.26
N PHE A 11 1.44 -16.15 -3.36
CA PHE A 11 1.69 -17.57 -3.58
C PHE A 11 1.89 -18.35 -2.27
N LEU A 12 1.93 -17.67 -1.12
CA LEU A 12 2.02 -18.32 0.17
C LEU A 12 0.69 -19.01 0.52
N PRO A 13 0.74 -20.20 1.16
CA PRO A 13 -0.44 -20.77 1.79
C PRO A 13 -1.05 -19.79 2.80
N LEU A 14 -2.38 -19.75 2.92
CA LEU A 14 -3.07 -18.84 3.84
C LEU A 14 -2.57 -18.93 5.29
N VAL A 15 -2.11 -20.11 5.71
CA VAL A 15 -1.56 -20.32 7.07
C VAL A 15 -0.20 -19.64 7.28
N GLU A 16 0.57 -19.39 6.23
CA GLU A 16 1.89 -18.73 6.29
C GLU A 16 1.79 -17.21 6.14
N ILE A 17 0.67 -16.68 5.64
CA ILE A 17 0.46 -15.24 5.45
C ILE A 17 0.22 -14.58 6.82
N SER A 18 0.93 -13.48 7.10
CA SER A 18 0.74 -12.73 8.34
C SER A 18 -0.65 -12.09 8.42
N LYS A 19 -1.14 -11.81 9.64
CA LYS A 19 -2.45 -11.15 9.83
C LYS A 19 -2.51 -9.80 9.11
N TYR A 20 -1.46 -9.00 9.26
CA TYR A 20 -1.30 -7.72 8.57
C TYR A 20 -1.48 -7.86 7.05
N GLN A 21 -0.83 -8.84 6.41
CA GLN A 21 -0.94 -9.04 4.97
C GLN A 21 -2.33 -9.50 4.53
N HIS A 22 -3.04 -10.28 5.34
CA HIS A 22 -4.44 -10.60 5.07
C HIS A 22 -5.29 -9.33 4.97
N MET A 23 -5.14 -8.41 5.93
CA MET A 23 -5.86 -7.14 5.92
C MET A 23 -5.47 -6.28 4.71
N TRP A 24 -4.17 -6.14 4.47
CA TRP A 24 -3.65 -5.33 3.36
C TRP A 24 -4.05 -5.88 2.01
N SER A 25 -4.13 -7.20 1.88
CA SER A 25 -4.64 -7.86 0.67
C SER A 25 -6.12 -7.53 0.42
N PHE A 26 -6.95 -7.56 1.46
CA PHE A 26 -8.36 -7.15 1.37
C PHE A 26 -8.50 -5.70 0.89
N PHE A 27 -7.76 -4.76 1.50
CA PHE A 27 -7.79 -3.34 1.10
C PHE A 27 -7.19 -3.11 -0.29
N GLY A 28 -6.10 -3.80 -0.62
CA GLY A 28 -5.38 -3.70 -1.89
C GLY A 28 -6.23 -4.17 -3.07
N ARG A 29 -7.00 -5.25 -2.88
CA ARG A 29 -7.93 -5.76 -3.88
C ARG A 29 -9.21 -4.93 -3.98
N SER A 30 -9.66 -4.36 -2.87
CA SER A 30 -10.94 -3.64 -2.80
C SER A 30 -10.80 -2.15 -3.13
N TYR A 31 -10.42 -1.83 -4.36
CA TYR A 31 -10.18 -0.45 -4.81
C TYR A 31 -11.31 0.53 -4.47
N ASN A 32 -12.57 0.14 -4.75
CA ASN A 32 -13.74 0.97 -4.46
C ASN A 32 -13.95 1.19 -2.96
N TYR A 33 -13.67 0.17 -2.14
CA TYR A 33 -13.76 0.27 -0.68
C TYR A 33 -12.69 1.20 -0.12
N ASN A 34 -11.48 1.13 -0.66
CA ASN A 34 -10.39 2.04 -0.30
C ASN A 34 -10.74 3.51 -0.64
N ILE A 35 -11.30 3.76 -1.83
CA ILE A 35 -11.83 5.10 -2.18
C ILE A 35 -12.91 5.54 -1.19
N PHE A 36 -13.85 4.65 -0.86
CA PHE A 36 -14.94 4.97 0.06
C PHE A 36 -14.43 5.43 1.44
N ILE A 37 -13.48 4.72 2.03
CA ILE A 37 -12.89 5.11 3.32
C ILE A 37 -12.13 6.42 3.18
N GLY A 38 -11.30 6.59 2.16
CA GLY A 38 -10.56 7.83 1.94
C GLY A 38 -11.49 9.04 1.74
N LEU A 39 -12.61 8.87 1.06
CA LEU A 39 -13.65 9.91 0.93
C LEU A 39 -14.34 10.21 2.26
N ALA A 40 -14.58 9.20 3.09
CA ALA A 40 -15.17 9.39 4.42
C ALA A 40 -14.23 10.20 5.35
N GLU A 41 -12.94 9.87 5.35
CA GLU A 41 -11.91 10.63 6.08
C GLU A 41 -11.77 12.06 5.56
N LEU A 42 -11.73 12.23 4.23
CA LEU A 42 -11.69 13.54 3.61
C LEU A 42 -12.92 14.38 3.97
N LEU A 43 -14.11 13.77 3.96
CA LEU A 43 -15.35 14.43 4.35
C LEU A 43 -15.28 14.92 5.80
N ILE A 44 -14.77 14.11 6.75
CA ILE A 44 -14.55 14.53 8.14
C ILE A 44 -13.60 15.73 8.19
N GLY A 45 -12.47 15.65 7.48
CA GLY A 45 -11.48 16.74 7.40
C GLY A 45 -12.06 18.04 6.83
N ILE A 46 -12.99 17.95 5.87
CA ILE A 46 -13.70 19.13 5.35
C ILE A 46 -14.67 19.67 6.40
N LEU A 47 -15.47 18.80 7.02
CA LEU A 47 -16.50 19.22 7.98
C LEU A 47 -15.92 19.81 9.28
N ILE A 48 -14.75 19.37 9.73
CA ILE A 48 -14.13 19.86 10.98
C ILE A 48 -13.69 21.33 10.89
N VAL A 49 -13.32 21.78 9.69
CA VAL A 49 -12.84 23.12 9.40
C VAL A 49 -13.96 24.15 9.60
N PHE A 50 -15.19 23.84 9.18
CA PHE A 50 -16.32 24.75 9.35
C PHE A 50 -16.93 24.61 10.75
N ARG A 51 -16.91 25.71 11.52
CA ARG A 51 -17.43 25.77 12.90
C ARG A 51 -18.87 25.23 13.05
N ARG A 52 -19.70 25.34 12.02
CA ARG A 52 -21.10 24.87 12.06
C ARG A 52 -21.23 23.35 11.93
N THR A 53 -20.33 22.69 11.22
CA THR A 53 -20.34 21.24 10.98
C THR A 53 -19.35 20.47 11.85
N ARG A 54 -18.49 21.18 12.59
CA ARG A 54 -17.44 20.61 13.43
C ARG A 54 -17.93 19.55 14.40
N LEU A 55 -19.08 19.75 15.06
CA LEU A 55 -19.61 18.76 15.99
C LEU A 55 -19.91 17.42 15.30
N ILE A 56 -20.55 17.46 14.13
CA ILE A 56 -20.85 16.27 13.32
C ILE A 56 -19.53 15.60 12.89
N ALA A 57 -18.56 16.39 12.44
CA ALA A 57 -17.25 15.90 12.05
C ALA A 57 -16.55 15.15 13.19
N LEU A 58 -16.55 15.71 14.41
CA LEU A 58 -15.89 15.11 15.57
C LEU A 58 -16.56 13.80 15.99
N LEU A 59 -17.90 13.72 15.94
CA LEU A 59 -18.62 12.48 16.25
C LEU A 59 -18.33 11.38 15.21
N LEU A 60 -18.31 11.73 13.92
CA LEU A 60 -17.91 10.79 12.86
C LEU A 60 -16.45 10.36 13.00
N SER A 61 -15.56 11.30 13.34
CA SER A 61 -14.13 11.06 13.55
C SER A 61 -13.89 10.03 14.65
N ILE A 62 -14.62 10.08 15.77
CA ILE A 62 -14.52 9.05 16.82
C ILE A 62 -14.83 7.66 16.27
N GLY A 63 -15.94 7.51 15.53
CA GLY A 63 -16.34 6.22 14.97
C GLY A 63 -15.29 5.66 14.01
N ILE A 64 -14.78 6.50 13.11
CA ILE A 64 -13.75 6.08 12.13
C ILE A 64 -12.42 5.79 12.83
N CYS A 65 -11.94 6.66 13.73
CA CYS A 65 -10.69 6.44 14.44
C CYS A 65 -10.73 5.17 15.30
N LEU A 66 -11.85 4.90 15.97
CA LEU A 66 -12.02 3.66 16.74
C LEU A 66 -12.01 2.43 15.84
N ASN A 67 -12.67 2.48 14.68
CA ASN A 67 -12.65 1.38 13.72
C ASN A 67 -11.23 1.09 13.23
N ILE A 68 -10.49 2.12 12.84
CA ILE A 68 -9.09 1.99 12.40
C ILE A 68 -8.20 1.46 13.53
N LEU A 69 -8.38 1.95 14.77
CA LEU A 69 -7.63 1.48 15.93
C LEU A 69 -7.88 -0.01 16.18
N ILE A 70 -9.14 -0.46 16.14
CA ILE A 70 -9.49 -1.88 16.32
C ILE A 70 -8.84 -2.73 15.22
N LEU A 71 -8.94 -2.32 13.96
CA LEU A 71 -8.31 -3.03 12.84
C LEU A 71 -6.79 -3.11 13.00
N ASN A 72 -6.14 -2.01 13.38
CA ASN A 72 -4.69 -1.99 13.59
C ASN A 72 -4.25 -2.91 14.73
N ILE A 73 -5.05 -3.06 15.79
CA ILE A 73 -4.76 -3.98 16.90
C ILE A 73 -4.96 -5.43 16.45
N GLU A 74 -6.11 -5.74 15.84
CA GLU A 74 -6.49 -7.10 15.43
C GLU A 74 -5.50 -7.70 14.42
N PHE A 75 -5.02 -6.86 13.49
CA PHE A 75 -4.09 -7.25 12.44
C PHE A 75 -2.62 -6.92 12.77
N GLU A 76 -2.30 -6.63 14.04
CA GLU A 76 -0.93 -6.49 14.56
C GLU A 76 -0.09 -5.39 13.87
N ILE A 77 -0.74 -4.28 13.52
CA ILE A 77 -0.16 -3.14 12.79
C ILE A 77 0.43 -2.11 13.76
N TYR A 78 1.40 -2.55 14.56
CA TYR A 78 1.86 -1.78 15.72
C TYR A 78 2.41 -0.38 15.37
N PHE A 79 3.07 -0.24 14.22
CA PHE A 79 3.64 1.06 13.79
C PHE A 79 2.57 2.13 13.54
N ALA A 80 1.33 1.74 13.20
CA ALA A 80 0.24 2.67 12.91
C ALA A 80 -0.58 3.06 14.16
N ILE A 81 -0.46 2.30 15.25
CA ILE A 81 -1.28 2.48 16.47
C ILE A 81 -1.04 3.85 17.12
N SER A 82 0.21 4.28 17.24
CA SER A 82 0.54 5.56 17.89
C SER A 82 -0.09 6.76 17.20
N HIS A 83 -0.14 6.74 15.86
CA HIS A 83 -0.73 7.81 15.06
C HIS A 83 -2.24 7.90 15.27
N ILE A 84 -2.94 6.77 15.18
CA ILE A 84 -4.40 6.76 15.34
C ILE A 84 -4.85 7.07 16.78
N ILE A 85 -4.04 6.70 17.79
CA ILE A 85 -4.29 7.10 19.18
C ILE A 85 -4.18 8.61 19.34
N LEU A 86 -3.16 9.23 18.75
CA LEU A 86 -3.00 10.69 18.79
C LEU A 86 -4.22 11.38 18.17
N ASP A 87 -4.65 10.94 16.99
CA ASP A 87 -5.82 11.51 16.30
C ASP A 87 -7.11 11.34 17.12
N LEU A 88 -7.29 10.18 17.75
CA LEU A 88 -8.41 9.91 18.65
C LEU A 88 -8.38 10.85 19.87
N VAL A 89 -7.22 11.03 20.50
CA VAL A 89 -7.05 11.93 21.65
C VAL A 89 -7.35 13.38 21.26
N LEU A 90 -6.83 13.86 20.13
CA LEU A 90 -7.15 15.20 19.62
C LEU A 90 -8.64 15.37 19.34
N THR A 91 -9.27 14.36 18.74
CA THR A 91 -10.71 14.37 18.49
C THR A 91 -11.50 14.47 19.80
N ILE A 92 -11.13 13.70 20.82
CA ILE A 92 -11.75 13.74 22.15
C ILE A 92 -11.56 15.12 22.81
N LEU A 93 -10.36 15.69 22.73
CA LEU A 93 -10.06 17.01 23.29
C LEU A 93 -10.93 18.09 22.65
N LEU A 94 -11.05 18.09 21.32
CA LEU A 94 -11.91 19.03 20.60
C LEU A 94 -13.39 18.80 20.93
N LEU A 95 -13.82 17.55 21.11
CA LEU A 95 -15.19 17.23 21.47
C LEU A 95 -15.54 17.68 22.90
N PHE A 96 -14.55 17.75 23.79
CA PHE A 96 -14.73 18.16 25.18
C PHE A 96 -15.29 19.59 25.32
N GLU A 97 -15.04 20.47 24.35
CA GLU A 97 -15.65 21.82 24.30
C GLU A 97 -17.18 21.74 24.24
N TYR A 98 -17.72 20.74 23.55
CA TYR A 98 -19.16 20.55 23.32
C TYR A 98 -19.86 19.72 24.41
N ARG A 99 -19.15 19.26 25.45
CA ARG A 99 -19.69 18.32 26.47
C ARG A 99 -20.98 18.80 27.14
N LYS A 100 -21.09 20.11 27.45
CA LYS A 100 -22.25 20.70 28.12
C LYS A 100 -23.46 20.73 27.19
N ASP A 101 -23.23 21.08 25.93
CA ASP A 101 -24.28 21.14 24.90
C ASP A 101 -24.79 19.74 24.55
N LEU A 102 -23.88 18.77 24.43
CA LEU A 102 -24.21 17.36 24.21
C LEU A 102 -25.02 16.79 25.37
N TYR A 103 -24.59 17.02 26.61
CA TYR A 103 -25.33 16.59 27.80
C TYR A 103 -26.74 17.21 27.84
N LYS A 104 -26.85 18.52 27.56
CA LYS A 104 -28.13 19.20 27.51
C LYS A 104 -29.02 18.66 26.39
N PHE A 105 -28.47 18.39 25.21
CA PHE A 105 -29.23 17.89 24.08
C PHE A 105 -29.71 16.44 24.29
N PHE A 106 -28.80 15.52 24.62
CA PHE A 106 -29.13 14.10 24.73
C PHE A 106 -29.84 13.74 26.04
N ILE A 107 -29.42 14.31 27.17
CA ILE A 107 -29.96 13.94 28.49
C ILE A 107 -31.10 14.86 28.90
N LEU A 108 -30.88 16.18 28.97
CA LEU A 108 -31.89 17.11 29.51
C LEU A 108 -33.08 17.33 28.55
N ASN A 109 -32.80 17.41 27.25
CA ASN A 109 -33.82 17.67 26.24
C ASN A 109 -34.30 16.41 25.52
N SER A 110 -33.75 15.23 25.85
CA SER A 110 -34.09 13.94 25.23
C SER A 110 -34.09 13.98 23.70
N GLY A 111 -33.12 14.68 23.10
CA GLY A 111 -32.99 14.84 21.64
C GLY A 111 -34.01 15.79 21.00
N LYS A 112 -34.82 16.51 21.78
CA LYS A 112 -35.83 17.45 21.27
C LYS A 112 -35.26 18.87 21.16
N PHE A 113 -35.49 19.52 20.03
CA PHE A 113 -35.09 20.91 19.81
C PHE A 113 -36.08 21.87 20.50
N LYS A 114 -35.62 22.62 21.50
CA LYS A 114 -36.38 23.76 22.06
C LYS A 114 -35.76 25.08 21.59
N THR A 115 -36.40 25.69 20.59
CA THR A 115 -36.44 27.12 20.20
C THR A 115 -35.41 27.73 19.21
N SER A 116 -35.91 28.86 18.67
CA SER A 116 -35.66 29.69 17.48
C SER A 116 -34.24 29.97 16.97
N LEU A 117 -34.10 29.85 15.64
CA LEU A 117 -32.94 30.26 14.86
C LEU A 117 -32.84 31.81 14.80
N LEU A 118 -31.93 32.40 15.55
CA LEU A 118 -31.54 33.81 15.32
C LEU A 118 -30.42 33.88 14.27
N PRO A 119 -30.55 34.70 13.21
CA PRO A 119 -29.55 34.82 12.18
C PRO A 119 -28.34 35.60 12.70
N LYS A 120 -27.16 34.96 12.75
CA LYS A 120 -25.90 35.60 13.11
C LYS A 120 -25.25 36.22 11.87
N LYS A 121 -24.95 37.53 11.90
CA LYS A 121 -24.32 38.29 10.80
C LYS A 121 -22.96 37.68 10.38
N LYS A 122 -22.74 37.57 9.06
CA LYS A 122 -21.51 37.04 8.44
C LYS A 122 -20.45 38.15 8.33
N GLY A 123 -19.24 37.88 8.81
CA GLY A 123 -18.05 38.73 8.63
C GLY A 123 -17.01 38.10 7.69
N PHE A 124 -16.09 38.91 7.15
CA PHE A 124 -15.12 38.60 6.10
C PHE A 124 -14.18 37.40 6.38
N VAL A 125 -14.01 37.00 7.65
CA VAL A 125 -13.18 35.86 8.12
C VAL A 125 -13.72 34.47 7.72
N HIS A 126 -14.84 34.39 7.00
CA HIS A 126 -15.45 33.12 6.58
C HIS A 126 -14.81 32.50 5.32
N LYS A 127 -13.92 33.20 4.60
CA LYS A 127 -13.33 32.71 3.34
C LYS A 127 -12.07 31.84 3.52
N LEU A 128 -11.31 32.04 4.60
CA LEU A 128 -10.10 31.27 4.94
C LEU A 128 -10.33 29.75 4.99
N PRO A 129 -11.37 29.22 5.67
CA PRO A 129 -11.64 27.78 5.69
C PRO A 129 -11.92 27.18 4.31
N PHE A 130 -12.57 27.93 3.42
CA PHE A 130 -12.81 27.47 2.04
C PHE A 130 -11.52 27.37 1.24
N LEU A 131 -10.62 28.35 1.39
CA LEU A 131 -9.32 28.31 0.71
C LEU A 131 -8.47 27.14 1.22
N TYR A 132 -8.46 26.88 2.53
CA TYR A 132 -7.78 25.73 3.12
C TYR A 132 -8.30 24.39 2.58
N VAL A 133 -9.63 24.22 2.54
CA VAL A 133 -10.28 23.02 1.99
C VAL A 133 -10.01 22.84 0.50
N LEU A 134 -9.78 23.91 -0.26
CA LEU A 134 -9.48 23.82 -1.69
C LEU A 134 -8.00 23.51 -1.94
N ILE A 135 -7.08 24.21 -1.25
CA ILE A 135 -5.64 24.09 -1.50
C ILE A 135 -5.10 22.72 -1.06
N LEU A 136 -5.49 22.21 0.10
CA LEU A 136 -4.88 21.00 0.66
C LEU A 136 -5.12 19.74 -0.19
N PRO A 137 -6.38 19.38 -0.54
CA PRO A 137 -6.64 18.19 -1.32
C PRO A 137 -6.05 18.27 -2.73
N ILE A 138 -6.07 19.46 -3.34
CA ILE A 138 -5.45 19.68 -4.66
C ILE A 138 -3.93 19.53 -4.57
N GLY A 139 -3.30 20.18 -3.59
CA GLY A 139 -1.86 20.08 -3.36
C GLY A 139 -1.41 18.64 -3.09
N TYR A 140 -2.15 17.92 -2.24
CA TYR A 140 -1.90 16.50 -1.98
C TYR A 140 -2.15 15.62 -3.21
N GLY A 141 -3.19 15.92 -3.99
CA GLY A 141 -3.47 15.22 -5.25
C GLY A 141 -2.33 15.38 -6.27
N ILE A 142 -1.81 16.60 -6.43
CA ILE A 142 -0.64 16.87 -7.28
C ILE A 142 0.59 16.13 -6.75
N PHE A 143 0.86 16.21 -5.45
CA PHE A 143 1.98 15.51 -4.82
C PHE A 143 1.88 13.98 -5.03
N SER A 144 0.71 13.41 -4.79
CA SER A 144 0.42 11.99 -4.96
C SER A 144 0.60 11.54 -6.41
N TYR A 145 0.11 12.33 -7.37
CA TYR A 145 0.31 12.08 -8.79
C TYR A 145 1.79 12.07 -9.18
N ASN A 146 2.57 13.05 -8.71
CA ASN A 146 4.02 13.13 -8.94
C ASN A 146 4.79 11.97 -8.30
N MET A 147 4.31 11.44 -7.17
CA MET A 147 4.89 10.24 -6.55
C MET A 147 4.53 8.99 -7.33
N LYS A 148 3.27 8.84 -7.78
CA LYS A 148 2.84 7.71 -8.61
C LYS A 148 3.63 7.65 -9.93
N SER A 149 3.84 8.78 -10.60
CA SER A 149 4.54 8.82 -11.89
C SER A 149 6.02 8.44 -11.84
N LYS A 150 6.62 8.29 -10.64
CA LYS A 150 8.02 7.85 -10.47
C LYS A 150 8.17 6.33 -10.36
N VAL A 151 7.07 5.60 -10.18
CA VAL A 151 7.09 4.14 -10.06
C VAL A 151 7.03 3.54 -11.47
N ASP A 152 8.04 2.75 -11.84
CA ASP A 152 8.06 2.00 -13.10
C ASP A 152 7.45 0.61 -12.88
N ASP A 153 6.14 0.49 -13.08
CA ASP A 153 5.38 -0.76 -12.92
C ASP A 153 5.56 -1.74 -14.10
N THR A 154 6.37 -1.39 -15.11
CA THR A 154 6.53 -2.25 -16.30
C THR A 154 7.23 -3.57 -16.00
N ILE A 155 8.07 -3.61 -14.95
CA ILE A 155 8.96 -4.73 -14.60
C ILE A 155 8.53 -5.41 -13.30
N THR A 156 7.73 -4.74 -12.47
CA THR A 156 7.23 -5.32 -11.23
C THR A 156 6.20 -6.40 -11.54
N GLY A 157 6.40 -7.61 -11.01
CA GLY A 157 5.49 -8.72 -11.25
C GLY A 157 6.02 -10.09 -10.89
N SER A 158 5.19 -11.09 -11.13
CA SER A 158 5.52 -12.51 -11.05
C SER A 158 5.95 -13.06 -12.41
N TYR A 159 7.09 -13.75 -12.42
CA TYR A 159 7.70 -14.35 -13.60
C TYR A 159 8.00 -15.83 -13.37
N THR A 160 7.73 -16.66 -14.37
CA THR A 160 8.25 -18.03 -14.46
C THR A 160 9.64 -18.01 -15.11
N ILE A 161 10.57 -18.80 -14.58
CA ILE A 161 11.91 -18.96 -15.14
C ILE A 161 11.84 -20.14 -16.12
N GLU A 162 11.83 -19.84 -17.42
CA GLU A 162 11.76 -20.88 -18.47
C GLU A 162 13.13 -21.49 -18.74
N GLU A 163 14.16 -20.66 -18.76
CA GLU A 163 15.52 -21.09 -19.09
C GLU A 163 16.52 -20.35 -18.19
N PHE A 164 17.48 -21.10 -17.64
CA PHE A 164 18.55 -20.55 -16.82
C PHE A 164 19.88 -21.17 -17.24
N LYS A 165 20.74 -20.36 -17.85
CA LYS A 165 22.07 -20.75 -18.34
C LYS A 165 23.15 -20.08 -17.53
N ILE A 166 24.09 -20.86 -17.00
CA ILE A 166 25.35 -20.38 -16.41
C ILE A 166 26.50 -20.91 -17.25
N ASN A 167 27.47 -20.06 -17.62
CA ASN A 167 28.59 -20.44 -18.49
C ASN A 167 28.12 -21.13 -19.78
N HIS A 168 27.04 -20.63 -20.39
CA HIS A 168 26.42 -21.20 -21.59
C HIS A 168 25.92 -22.65 -21.45
N SER A 169 25.84 -23.18 -20.22
CA SER A 169 25.33 -24.51 -19.92
C SER A 169 23.97 -24.39 -19.24
N ASP A 170 23.00 -25.20 -19.67
CA ASP A 170 21.67 -25.25 -19.09
C ASP A 170 21.71 -25.82 -17.67
N ILE A 171 21.11 -25.10 -16.73
CA ILE A 171 20.88 -25.58 -15.37
C ILE A 171 19.43 -25.99 -15.25
N ASN A 172 19.22 -27.26 -14.88
CA ASN A 172 17.90 -27.78 -14.59
C ASN A 172 17.43 -27.27 -13.22
N ILE A 173 16.72 -26.15 -13.23
CA ILE A 173 16.09 -25.58 -12.05
C ILE A 173 14.73 -26.24 -11.84
N LYS A 174 14.51 -26.78 -10.64
CA LYS A 174 13.21 -27.35 -10.26
C LYS A 174 12.34 -26.30 -9.60
N LYS A 175 11.03 -26.58 -9.55
CA LYS A 175 10.05 -25.73 -8.87
C LYS A 175 10.51 -25.36 -7.45
N GLY A 176 10.16 -24.15 -7.04
CA GLY A 176 10.41 -23.68 -5.68
C GLY A 176 9.32 -24.09 -4.70
N LYS A 177 9.40 -23.52 -3.49
CA LYS A 177 8.33 -23.58 -2.49
C LYS A 177 7.07 -22.81 -2.94
N LEU A 178 7.23 -21.78 -3.76
CA LEU A 178 6.15 -20.94 -4.28
C LEU A 178 5.89 -21.25 -5.75
N GLY A 179 4.62 -21.36 -6.12
CA GLY A 179 4.20 -21.64 -7.49
C GLY A 179 4.36 -23.10 -7.91
N SER A 180 3.95 -23.38 -9.16
CA SER A 180 4.09 -24.72 -9.77
C SER A 180 5.38 -24.88 -10.56
N ASP A 181 5.98 -23.77 -10.98
CA ASP A 181 7.19 -23.66 -11.79
C ASP A 181 8.28 -22.90 -11.01
N PRO A 182 9.55 -22.93 -11.44
CA PRO A 182 10.57 -22.00 -10.93
C PRO A 182 10.12 -20.55 -11.09
N MET A 183 10.16 -19.75 -10.03
CA MET A 183 9.62 -18.39 -10.04
C MET A 183 10.66 -17.33 -9.68
N LEU A 184 10.53 -16.17 -10.32
CA LEU A 184 11.16 -14.91 -9.94
C LEU A 184 10.07 -13.86 -9.71
N PHE A 185 10.11 -13.20 -8.56
CA PHE A 185 9.23 -12.10 -8.22
C PHE A 185 10.07 -10.82 -8.13
N LEU A 186 9.65 -9.80 -8.86
CA LEU A 186 10.24 -8.45 -8.80
C LEU A 186 9.22 -7.52 -8.16
N GLU A 187 9.51 -7.06 -6.94
CA GLU A 187 8.58 -6.33 -6.12
C GLU A 187 8.75 -4.81 -6.19
N TYR A 188 7.66 -4.07 -6.02
CA TYR A 188 7.65 -2.61 -6.11
C TYR A 188 8.58 -1.91 -5.11
N ASN A 189 8.92 -2.58 -4.00
CA ASN A 189 9.82 -2.10 -2.95
C ASN A 189 11.30 -2.42 -3.23
N GLN A 190 11.65 -2.78 -4.48
CA GLN A 190 13.00 -3.18 -4.91
C GLN A 190 13.49 -4.50 -4.31
N GLN A 191 12.58 -5.33 -3.81
CA GLN A 191 12.88 -6.69 -3.38
C GLN A 191 12.80 -7.65 -4.56
N ALA A 192 13.77 -8.55 -4.67
CA ALA A 192 13.73 -9.68 -5.59
C ALA A 192 13.56 -10.96 -4.77
N VAL A 193 12.64 -11.83 -5.18
CA VAL A 193 12.43 -13.13 -4.53
C VAL A 193 12.52 -14.21 -5.58
N ILE A 194 13.36 -15.21 -5.34
CA ILE A 194 13.48 -16.38 -6.22
C ILE A 194 12.95 -17.59 -5.47
N SER A 195 12.06 -18.36 -6.10
CA SER A 195 11.60 -19.63 -5.57
C SER A 195 11.98 -20.76 -6.52
N ILE A 196 12.98 -21.54 -6.10
CA ILE A 196 13.56 -22.65 -6.86
C ILE A 196 14.00 -23.77 -5.90
N ASN A 197 14.11 -25.00 -6.41
CA ASN A 197 14.66 -26.15 -5.67
C ASN A 197 14.05 -26.31 -4.26
N ASP A 198 12.71 -26.27 -4.17
CA ASP A 198 11.93 -26.34 -2.91
C ASP A 198 12.29 -25.26 -1.85
N SER A 199 13.00 -24.21 -2.25
CA SER A 199 13.49 -23.13 -1.39
C SER A 199 12.98 -21.76 -1.84
N ILE A 200 13.15 -20.76 -0.97
CA ILE A 200 12.88 -19.35 -1.25
C ILE A 200 14.12 -18.55 -0.86
N TYR A 201 14.56 -17.69 -1.78
CA TYR A 201 15.70 -16.82 -1.59
C TYR A 201 15.25 -15.37 -1.74
N TYR A 202 15.75 -14.54 -0.83
CA TYR A 202 15.42 -13.11 -0.79
C TYR A 202 16.62 -12.30 -1.24
N GLY A 203 16.31 -11.20 -1.89
CA GLY A 203 17.31 -10.29 -2.41
C GLY A 203 16.73 -8.90 -2.67
N ALA A 204 17.58 -8.04 -3.20
CA ALA A 204 17.20 -6.72 -3.69
C ALA A 204 17.55 -6.61 -5.17
N TYR A 205 16.79 -5.79 -5.89
CA TYR A 205 17.12 -5.44 -7.26
C TYR A 205 17.06 -3.95 -7.50
N SER A 206 17.86 -3.48 -8.44
CA SER A 206 17.80 -2.12 -8.94
C SER A 206 17.87 -2.13 -10.46
N ILE A 207 17.19 -1.16 -11.06
CA ILE A 207 17.14 -1.03 -12.51
C ILE A 207 17.57 0.38 -12.87
N PHE A 208 18.62 0.47 -13.67
CA PHE A 208 19.10 1.74 -14.21
C PHE A 208 19.14 1.66 -15.73
N LYS A 209 18.27 2.43 -16.39
CA LYS A 209 18.06 2.41 -17.84
C LYS A 209 17.59 1.03 -18.34
N ARG A 210 18.52 0.18 -18.78
CA ARG A 210 18.28 -1.19 -19.27
C ARG A 210 19.13 -2.23 -18.54
N GLU A 211 19.82 -1.82 -17.49
CA GLU A 211 20.65 -2.70 -16.67
C GLU A 211 19.88 -3.06 -15.41
N ILE A 212 19.73 -4.37 -15.16
CA ILE A 212 19.19 -4.92 -13.93
C ILE A 212 20.35 -5.46 -13.10
N ARG A 213 20.35 -5.12 -11.81
CA ARG A 213 21.27 -5.66 -10.81
C ARG A 213 20.45 -6.29 -9.70
N MET A 214 20.66 -7.58 -9.46
CA MET A 214 20.06 -8.33 -8.37
C MET A 214 21.15 -8.78 -7.42
N TYR A 215 20.86 -8.75 -6.13
CA TYR A 215 21.73 -9.23 -5.06
C TYR A 215 20.92 -10.10 -4.10
N PHE A 216 21.43 -11.27 -3.73
CA PHE A 216 20.71 -12.25 -2.89
C PHE A 216 21.48 -12.51 -1.59
N ASP A 217 20.75 -12.48 -0.48
CA ASP A 217 21.29 -12.77 0.86
C ASP A 217 20.21 -13.50 1.70
N PRO A 218 20.37 -14.81 1.98
CA PRO A 218 21.53 -15.65 1.65
C PRO A 218 21.66 -15.93 0.13
N PRO A 219 22.85 -16.27 -0.36
CA PRO A 219 23.08 -16.56 -1.78
C PRO A 219 22.27 -17.77 -2.26
N VAL A 220 21.80 -17.71 -3.50
CA VAL A 220 21.02 -18.79 -4.15
C VAL A 220 21.99 -19.79 -4.75
N ASP A 221 22.22 -20.96 -4.17
CA ASP A 221 23.13 -21.97 -4.75
C ASP A 221 24.48 -21.38 -5.28
N GLN A 222 25.11 -20.48 -4.50
CA GLN A 222 26.34 -19.73 -4.80
C GLN A 222 26.20 -18.47 -5.68
N ILE A 223 24.98 -18.09 -6.04
CA ILE A 223 24.66 -16.84 -6.73
C ILE A 223 24.50 -15.72 -5.69
N ASN A 224 25.47 -14.81 -5.62
CA ASN A 224 25.42 -13.63 -4.76
C ASN A 224 24.84 -12.43 -5.49
N SER A 225 25.19 -12.25 -6.76
CA SER A 225 24.72 -11.14 -7.59
C SER A 225 24.50 -11.56 -9.03
N ILE A 226 23.54 -10.91 -9.69
CA ILE A 226 23.28 -11.03 -11.13
C ILE A 226 23.19 -9.61 -11.69
N THR A 227 24.10 -9.27 -12.59
CA THR A 227 24.11 -7.96 -13.27
C THR A 227 24.03 -8.18 -14.78
N GLY A 228 23.02 -7.61 -15.43
CA GLY A 228 22.82 -7.83 -16.85
C GLY A 228 21.93 -6.80 -17.52
N ARG A 229 21.82 -6.91 -18.84
CA ARG A 229 20.84 -6.15 -19.62
C ARG A 229 19.50 -6.87 -19.58
N LEU A 230 18.45 -6.13 -19.20
CA LEU A 230 17.07 -6.58 -19.25
C LEU A 230 16.44 -6.12 -20.56
N ASP A 231 16.01 -7.08 -21.36
CA ASP A 231 15.08 -6.83 -22.47
C ASP A 231 13.64 -6.82 -21.91
N LYS A 232 12.97 -5.67 -21.95
CA LYS A 232 11.61 -5.52 -21.41
C LYS A 232 10.54 -6.17 -22.28
N GLU A 233 10.81 -6.41 -23.57
CA GLU A 233 9.82 -6.97 -24.50
C GLU A 233 9.75 -8.49 -24.38
N ASN A 234 10.93 -9.14 -24.33
CA ASN A 234 11.05 -10.59 -24.24
C ASN A 234 11.33 -11.09 -22.81
N PHE A 235 11.45 -10.18 -21.84
CA PHE A 235 11.83 -10.48 -20.45
C PHE A 235 13.07 -11.38 -20.31
N THR A 236 14.09 -11.13 -21.14
CA THR A 236 15.37 -11.82 -21.05
C THR A 236 16.40 -11.00 -20.29
N ILE A 237 17.18 -11.66 -19.43
CA ILE A 237 18.30 -11.06 -18.71
C ILE A 237 19.58 -11.69 -19.20
N ASN A 238 20.45 -10.89 -19.84
CA ASN A 238 21.76 -11.33 -20.33
C ASN A 238 22.86 -10.55 -19.62
N GLY A 239 23.75 -11.25 -18.91
CA GLY A 239 24.75 -10.59 -18.08
C GLY A 239 25.79 -11.51 -17.46
N VAL A 240 26.23 -11.14 -16.26
CA VAL A 240 27.19 -11.87 -15.45
C VAL A 240 26.66 -12.06 -14.03
N MET A 241 27.01 -13.20 -13.45
CA MET A 241 26.84 -13.55 -12.06
C MET A 241 28.16 -13.43 -11.33
N ASN A 242 28.12 -12.98 -10.07
CA ASN A 242 29.30 -12.79 -9.22
C ASN A 242 30.42 -12.04 -9.99
N ASP A 243 30.01 -11.01 -10.72
CA ASP A 243 30.82 -10.10 -11.55
C ASP A 243 31.58 -10.70 -12.74
N SER A 244 31.56 -12.02 -12.94
CA SER A 244 32.47 -12.68 -13.89
C SER A 244 31.88 -13.83 -14.70
N ILE A 245 30.85 -14.52 -14.19
CA ILE A 245 30.34 -15.76 -14.77
C ILE A 245 29.16 -15.42 -15.70
N PRO A 246 29.22 -15.66 -17.03
CA PRO A 246 28.11 -15.37 -17.93
C PRO A 246 26.81 -16.07 -17.52
N VAL A 247 25.72 -15.31 -17.47
CA VAL A 247 24.37 -15.80 -17.16
C VAL A 247 23.35 -15.28 -18.17
N MET A 248 22.45 -16.17 -18.58
CA MET A 248 21.25 -15.85 -19.34
C MET A 248 20.03 -16.42 -18.60
N ILE A 249 19.01 -15.60 -18.42
CA ILE A 249 17.73 -15.98 -17.83
C ILE A 249 16.63 -15.58 -18.80
N ASN A 250 15.80 -16.55 -19.19
CA ASN A 250 14.57 -16.29 -19.93
C ASN A 250 13.38 -16.35 -18.97
N LEU A 251 12.55 -15.31 -18.97
CA LEU A 251 11.42 -15.17 -18.07
C LEU A 251 10.12 -15.04 -18.86
N GLU A 252 9.07 -15.70 -18.40
CA GLU A 252 7.71 -15.47 -18.88
C GLU A 252 6.91 -14.75 -17.78
N ARG A 253 6.35 -13.57 -18.08
CA ARG A 253 5.50 -12.85 -17.13
C ARG A 253 4.15 -13.56 -17.01
N LEU A 254 3.72 -13.86 -15.78
CA LEU A 254 2.44 -14.53 -15.57
C LEU A 254 1.26 -13.71 -16.09
N THR A 255 0.36 -14.36 -16.81
CA THR A 255 -0.92 -13.75 -17.24
C THR A 255 -1.82 -13.40 -16.05
N GLU A 256 -2.72 -12.43 -16.23
CA GLU A 256 -3.71 -12.03 -15.21
C GLU A 256 -4.55 -13.19 -14.64
N LYS A 257 -4.84 -14.21 -15.46
CA LYS A 257 -5.58 -15.39 -15.02
C LYS A 257 -4.79 -16.25 -14.01
N LYS A 258 -3.46 -16.28 -14.15
CA LYS A 258 -2.55 -17.02 -13.26
C LYS A 258 -2.15 -16.16 -12.06
N ASP A 259 -1.93 -14.87 -12.27
CA ASP A 259 -1.66 -13.89 -11.22
C ASP A 259 -2.29 -12.53 -11.58
N TYR A 260 -3.36 -12.20 -10.88
CA TYR A 260 -4.09 -10.95 -11.09
C TYR A 260 -3.34 -9.72 -10.56
N LEU A 261 -2.31 -9.89 -9.71
CA LEU A 261 -1.54 -8.76 -9.19
C LEU A 261 -0.73 -8.05 -10.29
N ASN A 262 -0.35 -8.79 -11.34
CA ASN A 262 0.36 -8.26 -12.51
C ASN A 262 -0.46 -7.20 -13.27
N SER A 263 -1.79 -7.22 -13.19
CA SER A 263 -2.68 -6.21 -13.79
C SER A 263 -3.28 -5.23 -12.78
N LEU A 264 -3.37 -5.62 -11.50
CA LEU A 264 -4.10 -4.88 -10.47
C LEU A 264 -3.59 -3.44 -10.25
N TYR A 265 -2.28 -3.20 -10.43
CA TYR A 265 -1.64 -1.93 -10.10
C TYR A 265 -1.27 -1.05 -11.30
N ASN A 266 -1.56 -1.51 -12.53
CA ASN A 266 -1.29 -0.78 -13.77
C ASN A 266 -2.27 0.37 -14.02
#